data_AF-A0A3N5VRF2-F1
#
_entry.id   AF-A0A3N5VRF2-F1
#
_cell.length_a   1.000
_cell.length_b   1.000
_cell.length_c   1.000
_cell.angle_alpha   90.00
_cell.angle_beta   90.00
_cell.angle_gamma   90.00
#
_symmetry.space_group_name_H-M   'P 1'
#
loop_
_entity.id
_entity.type
_entity.pdbx_description
1 polymer ?
#
loop_
_entity_poly.entity_id
_entity_poly.type
_entity_poly.pdbx_seq_one_letter_code
_entity_poly.pdbx_strand_id
1 'polypeptide(L)'
;MLPSPRTWGDAQAAAAKLAGLWWPRNQSGNRDSQERHMPKAANPYLRYYLVEAAQHVRDHLAEYDQFYQQKYRETQKHKHRRALVLTARK
;
A
#
# COMPACT_ATOMS: atom_id res chain seq x y z
N MET A 1 9.60 -23.71 19.98
CA MET A 1 10.02 -22.65 19.04
C MET A 1 9.64 -21.31 19.66
N LEU A 2 10.62 -20.52 20.10
CA LEU A 2 10.35 -19.14 20.53
C LEU A 2 10.08 -18.28 19.28
N PRO A 3 9.11 -17.36 19.32
CA PRO A 3 8.85 -16.47 18.19
C PRO A 3 10.07 -15.60 17.90
N SER A 4 10.41 -15.46 16.61
CA SER A 4 11.50 -14.57 16.16
C SER A 4 11.27 -13.14 16.66
N PRO A 5 12.31 -12.39 17.06
CA PRO A 5 12.16 -11.01 17.52
C PRO A 5 11.51 -10.14 16.43
N ARG A 6 10.57 -9.26 16.83
CA ARG A 6 9.89 -8.34 15.91
C ARG A 6 10.89 -7.42 15.23
N THR A 7 10.85 -7.40 13.91
CA THR A 7 11.68 -6.52 13.08
C THR A 7 10.94 -5.23 12.74
N TRP A 8 11.67 -4.21 12.27
CA TRP A 8 11.08 -2.98 11.75
C TRP A 8 10.09 -3.22 10.58
N GLY A 9 10.38 -4.22 9.74
CA GLY A 9 9.49 -4.61 8.64
C GLY A 9 8.14 -5.16 9.14
N ASP A 10 8.14 -5.86 10.27
CA ASP A 10 6.91 -6.37 10.88
C ASP A 10 6.03 -5.24 11.41
N ALA A 11 6.65 -4.20 11.98
CA ALA A 11 5.93 -3.01 12.45
C ALA A 11 5.30 -2.23 11.28
N GLN A 12 6.06 -2.01 10.19
CA GLN A 12 5.54 -1.38 8.97
C GLN A 12 4.40 -2.20 8.36
N ALA A 13 4.54 -3.53 8.29
CA ALA A 13 3.50 -4.41 7.78
C ALA A 13 2.23 -4.36 8.65
N ALA A 14 2.38 -4.30 9.98
CA ALA A 14 1.26 -4.14 10.89
C ALA A 14 0.54 -2.80 10.69
N ALA A 15 1.29 -1.69 10.56
CA ALA A 15 0.73 -0.37 10.29
C ALA A 15 -0.05 -0.34 8.96
N ALA A 16 0.54 -0.89 7.89
CA ALA A 16 -0.13 -1.00 6.60
C ALA A 16 -1.41 -1.83 6.67
N LYS A 17 -1.42 -2.90 7.47
CA LYS A 17 -2.60 -3.73 7.70
C LYS A 17 -3.73 -2.97 8.41
N LEU A 18 -3.39 -2.19 9.43
CA LEU A 18 -4.32 -1.33 10.17
C LEU A 18 -4.93 -0.22 9.31
N ALA A 19 -4.10 0.41 8.47
CA ALA A 19 -4.53 1.41 7.50
C ALA A 19 -5.25 0.82 6.28
N GLY A 20 -5.24 -0.51 6.13
CA GLY A 20 -5.82 -1.17 4.96
C GLY A 20 -5.07 -0.88 3.67
N LEU A 21 -3.79 -0.50 3.73
CA LEU A 21 -2.91 -0.29 2.58
C LEU A 21 -2.39 -1.64 2.04
N TRP A 22 -3.30 -2.60 1.88
CA TRP A 22 -3.01 -3.93 1.35
C TRP A 22 -4.19 -4.42 0.51
N TRP A 23 -3.91 -5.35 -0.40
CA TRP A 23 -4.91 -5.92 -1.29
C TRP A 23 -5.16 -7.38 -0.91
N PRO A 24 -6.32 -7.72 -0.32
CA PRO A 24 -6.71 -9.11 -0.15
C PRO A 24 -6.71 -9.84 -1.49
N ARG A 25 -6.25 -11.09 -1.47
CA ARG A 25 -6.51 -12.01 -2.58
C ARG A 25 -8.02 -12.28 -2.59
N ASN A 26 -8.67 -11.91 -3.69
CA ASN A 26 -10.02 -12.31 -3.98
C ASN A 26 -9.95 -13.50 -4.96
N GLN A 27 -9.95 -14.72 -4.41
CA GLN A 27 -10.05 -15.94 -5.21
C GLN A 27 -11.48 -16.46 -5.14
N SER A 28 -12.16 -16.49 -6.28
CA SER A 28 -13.39 -17.25 -6.47
C SER A 28 -13.05 -18.41 -7.41
N GLY A 29 -12.74 -19.58 -6.85
CA GLY A 29 -12.30 -20.75 -7.62
C GLY A 29 -10.93 -20.57 -8.29
N ASN A 30 -10.75 -21.13 -9.50
CA ASN A 30 -9.45 -21.16 -10.22
C ASN A 30 -9.10 -19.85 -10.96
N ARG A 31 -9.75 -18.73 -10.63
CA ARG A 31 -9.53 -17.41 -11.27
C ARG A 31 -9.07 -16.40 -10.23
N ASP A 32 -7.82 -15.97 -10.36
CA ASP A 32 -7.32 -14.78 -9.67
C ASP A 32 -7.89 -13.53 -10.36
N SER A 33 -8.79 -12.82 -9.67
CA SER A 33 -9.31 -11.55 -10.16
C SER A 33 -8.18 -10.50 -10.21
N GLN A 34 -7.95 -9.90 -11.38
CA GLN A 34 -7.00 -8.80 -11.56
C GLN A 34 -7.45 -7.50 -10.83
N GLU A 35 -8.75 -7.39 -10.57
CA GLU A 35 -9.38 -6.35 -9.78
C GLU A 35 -9.34 -6.76 -8.30
N ARG A 36 -8.46 -6.11 -7.53
CA ARG A 36 -8.39 -6.27 -6.08
C ARG A 36 -8.81 -4.98 -5.41
N HIS A 37 -9.85 -5.07 -4.60
CA HIS A 37 -10.31 -3.94 -3.80
C HIS A 37 -9.55 -3.88 -2.48
N MET A 38 -9.36 -2.67 -2.00
CA MET A 38 -8.78 -2.41 -0.69
C MET A 38 -9.81 -2.77 0.40
N PRO A 39 -9.40 -3.30 1.56
CA PRO A 39 -10.33 -3.77 2.58
C PRO A 39 -11.15 -2.61 3.14
N LYS A 40 -12.46 -2.86 3.33
CA LYS A 40 -13.39 -1.91 3.95
C LYS A 40 -13.31 -1.92 5.48
N ALA A 41 -12.82 -3.00 6.09
CA ALA A 41 -12.75 -3.20 7.53
C ALA A 41 -11.57 -2.48 8.23
N ALA A 42 -10.71 -1.80 7.47
CA ALA A 42 -9.56 -1.06 8.01
C ALA A 42 -9.93 0.38 8.39
N ASN A 43 -9.05 1.08 9.11
CA ASN A 43 -9.30 2.47 9.51
C ASN A 43 -9.26 3.41 8.28
N PRO A 44 -10.40 4.00 7.86
CA PRO A 44 -10.46 4.82 6.66
C PRO A 44 -9.75 6.16 6.82
N TYR A 45 -9.73 6.75 8.02
CA TYR A 45 -9.06 8.01 8.30
C TYR A 45 -7.55 7.86 8.26
N LEU A 46 -7.02 6.81 8.90
CA LEU A 46 -5.60 6.50 8.86
C LEU A 46 -5.12 6.31 7.41
N ARG A 47 -5.91 5.61 6.60
CA ARG A 47 -5.64 5.45 5.17
C ARG A 47 -5.62 6.78 4.43
N TYR A 48 -6.61 7.64 4.69
CA TYR A 48 -6.72 8.95 4.07
C TYR A 48 -5.45 9.76 4.32
N TYR A 49 -5.07 9.92 5.59
CA TYR A 49 -3.92 10.74 5.95
C TYR A 49 -2.59 10.18 5.46
N LEU A 50 -2.41 8.85 5.44
CA LEU A 50 -1.19 8.26 4.89
C LEU A 50 -1.08 8.46 3.37
N VAL A 51 -2.21 8.37 2.66
CA VAL A 51 -2.23 8.61 1.20
C VAL A 51 -2.04 10.10 0.88
N GLU A 52 -2.65 10.99 1.66
CA GLU A 52 -2.47 12.44 1.55
C GLU A 52 -1.02 12.84 1.86
N ALA A 53 -0.44 12.29 2.94
CA ALA A 53 0.97 12.48 3.25
C ALA A 53 1.87 11.99 2.12
N ALA A 54 1.60 10.81 1.54
CA ALA A 54 2.36 10.31 0.40
C ALA A 54 2.26 11.22 -0.84
N GLN A 55 1.10 11.85 -1.05
CA GLN A 55 0.90 12.85 -2.09
C GLN A 55 1.77 14.10 -1.85
N HIS A 56 1.75 14.66 -0.65
CA HIS A 56 2.58 15.81 -0.33
C HIS A 56 4.08 15.47 -0.39
N VAL A 57 4.47 14.33 0.19
CA VAL A 57 5.87 13.93 0.27
C VAL A 57 6.46 13.67 -1.12
N ARG A 58 5.71 13.06 -2.06
CA ARG A 58 6.20 12.90 -3.44
C ARG A 58 6.40 14.24 -4.16
N ASP A 59 5.60 15.26 -3.83
CA ASP A 59 5.72 16.58 -4.48
C ASP A 59 6.94 17.36 -3.95
N HIS A 60 7.46 17.01 -2.76
CA HIS A 60 8.57 17.72 -2.11
C HIS A 60 9.89 16.94 -2.04
N LEU A 61 9.85 15.60 -2.02
CA LEU A 61 11.02 14.74 -1.89
C LEU A 61 11.23 13.92 -3.16
N ALA A 62 12.34 14.16 -3.85
CA ALA A 62 12.69 13.48 -5.10
C ALA A 62 12.76 11.94 -4.96
N GLU A 63 13.19 11.44 -3.79
CA GLU A 63 13.23 10.00 -3.51
C GLU A 63 11.83 9.35 -3.57
N TYR A 64 10.82 10.06 -3.08
CA TYR A 64 9.44 9.58 -3.08
C TYR A 64 8.80 9.74 -4.46
N ASP A 65 9.12 10.80 -5.20
CA ASP A 65 8.69 10.91 -6.60
C ASP A 65 9.26 9.77 -7.45
N GLN A 66 10.57 9.50 -7.35
CA GLN A 66 11.20 8.39 -8.09
C GLN A 66 10.55 7.05 -7.77
N PHE A 67 10.29 6.78 -6.48
CA PHE A 67 9.60 5.57 -6.05
C PHE A 67 8.17 5.51 -6.63
N TYR A 68 7.42 6.61 -6.54
CA TYR A 68 6.08 6.72 -7.10
C TYR A 68 6.08 6.46 -8.61
N GLN A 69 7.01 7.07 -9.37
CA GLN A 69 7.12 6.89 -10.82
C GLN A 69 7.46 5.45 -11.20
N GLN A 70 8.35 4.80 -10.44
CA GLN A 70 8.66 3.39 -10.63
C GLN A 70 7.40 2.53 -10.45
N LYS A 71 6.65 2.74 -9.35
CA LYS A 71 5.41 1.99 -9.08
C LYS A 71 4.28 2.30 -10.05
N TYR A 72 4.23 3.53 -10.57
CA TYR A 72 3.30 3.94 -11.60
C TYR A 72 3.54 3.19 -12.92
N ARG A 73 4.81 3.01 -13.30
CA ARG A 73 5.21 2.26 -14.50
C ARG A 73 4.97 0.75 -14.37
N GLU A 74 5.26 0.17 -13.20
CA GLU A 74 5.02 -1.25 -12.90
C GLU A 74 3.52 -1.61 -12.93
N THR A 75 2.66 -0.66 -12.60
CA THR A 75 1.23 -0.91 -12.50
C THR A 75 0.53 -0.81 -13.86
N GLN A 76 -0.28 -1.82 -14.21
CA GLN A 76 -1.07 -1.82 -15.46
C GLN A 76 -2.42 -1.10 -15.34
N LYS A 77 -3.13 -1.27 -14.22
CA LYS A 77 -4.50 -0.73 -13.98
C LYS A 77 -4.52 0.16 -12.75
N HIS A 78 -5.34 1.22 -12.75
CA HIS A 78 -5.46 2.16 -11.63
C HIS A 78 -4.09 2.71 -11.19
N LYS A 79 -3.24 3.05 -12.16
CA LYS A 79 -1.81 3.34 -11.97
C LYS A 79 -1.56 4.37 -10.87
N HIS A 80 -2.24 5.51 -10.96
CA HIS A 80 -2.10 6.59 -9.98
C HIS A 80 -2.46 6.14 -8.56
N ARG A 81 -3.66 5.57 -8.39
CA ARG A 81 -4.15 5.10 -7.08
C ARG A 81 -3.24 4.02 -6.47
N ARG A 82 -2.81 3.04 -7.27
CA ARG A 82 -1.95 1.95 -6.78
C ARG A 82 -0.55 2.44 -6.47
N ALA A 83 0.03 3.30 -7.30
CA ALA A 83 1.34 3.90 -7.05
C ALA A 83 1.34 4.73 -5.77
N LEU A 84 0.30 5.55 -5.55
CA LEU A 84 0.15 6.32 -4.31
C LEU A 84 0.04 5.42 -3.08
N VAL A 85 -0.78 4.37 -3.12
CA VAL A 85 -0.92 3.43 -2.00
C VAL A 85 0.38 2.69 -1.69
N LEU A 86 1.15 2.32 -2.73
CA LEU A 86 2.47 1.71 -2.54
C LEU A 86 3.48 2.71 -1.97
N THR A 87 3.39 3.97 -2.38
CA THR A 87 4.24 5.06 -1.86
C THR A 87 3.91 5.34 -0.39
N ALA A 88 2.64 5.31 0.00
CA ALA A 88 2.20 5.44 1.40
C ALA A 88 2.62 4.27 2.31
N ARG A 89 3.14 3.17 1.74
CA ARG A 89 3.61 2.00 2.49
C ARG A 89 5.13 1.97 2.69
N LYS A 90 5.88 2.80 1.96
CA LYS A 90 7.34 2.92 2.09
C LYS A 90 7.72 3.51 3.44
#